data_AF-A0A372KAE0-F1
#
_entry.id   AF-A0A372KAE0-F1
#
_cell.length_a   1.000
_cell.length_b   1.000
_cell.length_c   1.000
_cell.angle_alpha   90.00
_cell.angle_beta   90.00
_cell.angle_gamma   90.00
#
_symmetry.space_group_name_H-M   'P 1'
#
loop_
_entity.id
_entity.type
_entity.pdbx_description
1 polymer ?
#
loop_
_entity_poly.entity_id
_entity_poly.type
_entity_poly.pdbx_seq_one_letter_code
_entity_poly.pdbx_strand_id
1 'polypeptide(L)'
;MLHIVISSYTPRSAELDARMPEHLAFLETYHRAGCFLLSGSKSTCDGGIVIAQTRTREELVEIMERDPLRRLGLLDYEIMGFAPNRRALALTEELFLSKGKMAQVLEHA
;
A
#
# COMPACT_ATOMS: atom_id res chain seq x y z
N MET A 1 -5.01 -11.67 4.42
CA MET A 1 -6.11 -11.32 3.51
C MET A 1 -5.61 -10.26 2.54
N LEU A 2 -6.29 -10.07 1.40
CA LEU A 2 -5.97 -8.95 0.53
C LEU A 2 -6.82 -7.75 0.92
N HIS A 3 -6.23 -6.58 0.70
CA HIS A 3 -6.84 -5.30 0.93
C HIS A 3 -6.52 -4.38 -0.25
N ILE A 4 -7.42 -3.45 -0.52
CA ILE A 4 -7.22 -2.38 -1.48
C ILE A 4 -7.18 -1.08 -0.67
N VAL A 5 -6.10 -0.33 -0.82
CA VAL A 5 -6.00 1.05 -0.33
C VAL A 5 -6.29 1.97 -1.50
N ILE A 6 -7.24 2.89 -1.29
CA ILE A 6 -7.55 3.95 -2.24
C ILE A 6 -7.15 5.26 -1.58
N SER A 7 -6.06 5.85 -2.04
CA SER A 7 -5.51 7.08 -1.47
C SER A 7 -5.91 8.29 -2.30
N SER A 8 -6.20 9.41 -1.65
CA SER A 8 -6.45 10.70 -2.29
C SER A 8 -5.47 11.72 -1.73
N TYR A 9 -4.77 12.42 -2.62
CA TYR A 9 -3.88 13.50 -2.25
C TYR A 9 -4.68 14.77 -2.00
N THR A 10 -4.16 15.63 -1.14
CA THR A 10 -4.59 17.04 -1.13
C THR A 10 -4.32 17.68 -2.50
N PRO A 11 -4.99 18.80 -2.85
CA PRO A 11 -4.66 19.56 -4.05
C PRO A 11 -3.16 19.78 -4.18
N ARG A 12 -2.64 19.62 -5.40
CA ARG A 12 -1.21 19.62 -5.65
C ARG A 12 -0.55 20.90 -5.14
N SER A 13 0.49 20.73 -4.34
CA SER A 13 1.25 21.81 -3.72
C SER A 13 2.75 21.53 -3.81
N ALA A 14 3.57 22.57 -3.66
CA ALA A 14 5.03 22.43 -3.60
C ALA A 14 5.46 21.51 -2.44
N GLU A 15 4.70 21.50 -1.34
CA GLU A 15 4.95 20.61 -0.20
C GLU A 15 4.67 19.15 -0.56
N LEU A 16 3.54 18.86 -1.21
CA LEU A 16 3.23 17.52 -1.69
C LEU A 16 4.32 17.00 -2.66
N ASP A 17 4.69 17.83 -3.63
CA ASP A 17 5.73 17.48 -4.61
C ASP A 17 7.09 17.23 -3.93
N ALA A 18 7.45 18.03 -2.92
CA ALA A 18 8.69 17.87 -2.17
C ALA A 18 8.74 16.59 -1.31
N ARG A 19 7.58 16.10 -0.83
CA ARG A 19 7.48 14.90 0.01
C ARG A 19 7.29 13.60 -0.77
N MET A 20 7.09 13.69 -2.08
CA MET A 20 6.87 12.52 -2.92
C MET A 20 8.02 11.50 -2.94
N PRO A 21 9.30 11.89 -2.93
CA PRO A 21 10.39 10.94 -2.80
C PRO A 21 10.32 10.08 -1.52
N GLU A 22 9.91 10.67 -0.40
CA GLU A 22 9.77 9.96 0.88
C GLU A 22 8.59 8.97 0.84
N HIS A 23 7.47 9.38 0.23
CA HIS A 23 6.32 8.51 0.01
C HIS A 23 6.67 7.30 -0.87
N LEU A 24 7.41 7.51 -1.97
CA LEU A 24 7.85 6.42 -2.85
C LEU A 24 8.80 5.45 -2.13
N ALA A 25 9.71 5.96 -1.30
CA ALA A 25 10.59 5.12 -0.47
C ALA A 25 9.80 4.30 0.57
N PHE A 26 8.76 4.89 1.16
CA PHE A 26 7.82 4.18 2.02
C PHE A 26 7.14 3.03 1.26
N LEU A 27 6.56 3.28 0.09
CA LEU A 27 5.92 2.23 -0.73
C LEU A 27 6.90 1.12 -1.09
N GLU A 28 8.10 1.47 -1.53
CA GLU A 28 9.15 0.50 -1.91
C GLU A 28 9.54 -0.41 -0.74
N THR A 29 9.62 0.13 0.48
CA THR A 29 9.92 -0.66 1.68
C THR A 29 8.90 -1.79 1.85
N TYR A 30 7.61 -1.47 1.72
CA TYR A 30 6.53 -2.44 1.88
C TYR A 30 6.35 -3.38 0.68
N HIS A 31 6.78 -2.98 -0.52
CA HIS A 31 6.92 -3.88 -1.68
C HIS A 31 8.02 -4.92 -1.45
N ARG A 32 9.21 -4.51 -0.98
CA ARG A 32 10.32 -5.43 -0.68
C ARG A 32 9.98 -6.41 0.46
N ALA A 33 9.17 -5.95 1.40
CA ALA A 33 8.55 -6.74 2.46
C ALA A 33 7.47 -7.72 1.96
N GLY A 34 6.92 -7.50 0.76
CA GLY A 34 5.80 -8.26 0.20
C GLY A 34 4.44 -7.88 0.78
N CYS A 35 4.37 -6.90 1.69
CA CYS A 35 3.10 -6.39 2.21
C CYS A 35 2.30 -5.68 1.11
N PHE A 36 2.98 -4.90 0.26
CA PHE A 36 2.37 -4.32 -0.94
C PHE A 36 2.69 -5.21 -2.13
N LEU A 37 1.65 -5.56 -2.89
CA LEU A 37 1.75 -6.44 -4.05
C LEU A 37 1.77 -5.62 -5.34
N LEU A 38 0.94 -4.58 -5.40
CA LEU A 38 0.80 -3.70 -6.55
C LEU A 38 0.49 -2.29 -6.05
N SER A 39 1.05 -1.27 -6.70
CA SER A 39 0.67 0.12 -6.46
C SER A 39 0.79 0.94 -7.73
N GLY A 40 -0.03 1.98 -7.85
CA GLY A 40 0.07 2.92 -8.96
C GLY A 40 -0.85 4.13 -8.81
N SER A 41 -0.57 5.18 -9.56
CA SER A 41 -1.41 6.39 -9.59
C SER A 41 -2.79 6.09 -10.17
N LYS A 42 -3.82 6.72 -9.61
CA LYS A 42 -5.13 6.78 -10.26
C LYS A 42 -5.00 7.50 -11.61
N SER A 43 -5.84 7.15 -12.58
CA SER A 43 -5.86 7.84 -13.89
C SER A 43 -6.25 9.32 -13.78
N THR A 44 -6.93 9.70 -12.70
CA THR A 44 -7.26 11.09 -12.31
C THR A 44 -6.07 11.87 -11.76
N CYS A 45 -4.94 11.22 -11.48
CA CYS A 45 -3.72 11.81 -10.91
C CYS A 45 -3.92 12.51 -9.55
N ASP A 46 -5.01 12.23 -8.84
CA ASP A 46 -5.37 12.82 -7.54
C ASP A 46 -5.08 11.86 -6.36
N GLY A 47 -4.23 10.86 -6.58
CA GLY A 47 -3.92 9.84 -5.59
C GLY A 47 -3.44 8.54 -6.21
N GLY A 48 -3.50 7.48 -5.42
CA GLY A 48 -3.00 6.16 -5.81
C GLY A 48 -3.90 5.01 -5.35
N ILE A 49 -3.61 3.83 -5.87
CA ILE A 49 -4.19 2.57 -5.44
C ILE A 49 -3.05 1.66 -5.01
N VAL A 50 -3.23 0.96 -3.89
CA VAL A 50 -2.34 -0.12 -3.44
C VAL A 50 -3.16 -1.39 -3.24
N ILE A 51 -2.68 -2.51 -3.77
CA ILE A 51 -3.17 -3.85 -3.42
C ILE A 51 -2.16 -4.42 -2.43
N ALA A 52 -2.63 -4.70 -1.22
CA ALA A 52 -1.80 -5.14 -0.11
C ALA A 52 -2.25 -6.51 0.41
N GLN A 53 -1.31 -7.25 0.99
CA GLN A 53 -1.56 -8.47 1.73
C GLN A 53 -1.10 -8.31 3.17
N THR A 54 -2.04 -8.31 4.11
CA THR A 54 -1.79 -8.20 5.56
C THR A 54 -2.64 -9.23 6.32
N ARG A 55 -2.33 -9.50 7.59
CA ARG A 55 -3.10 -10.45 8.40
C ARG A 55 -4.46 -9.87 8.77
N THR A 56 -4.48 -8.59 9.12
CA THR A 56 -5.68 -7.85 9.50
C THR A 56 -5.75 -6.50 8.82
N ARG A 57 -6.92 -5.86 8.90
CA ARG A 57 -7.10 -4.48 8.41
C ARG A 57 -6.31 -3.50 9.28
N GLU A 58 -6.25 -3.75 10.58
CA GLU A 58 -5.60 -2.90 11.58
C GLU A 58 -4.09 -2.83 11.34
N GLU A 59 -3.46 -3.94 10.98
CA GLU A 59 -2.04 -3.97 10.56
C GLU A 59 -1.80 -3.06 9.35
N LEU A 60 -2.71 -3.07 8.36
CA LEU A 60 -2.59 -2.20 7.20
C LEU A 60 -2.84 -0.72 7.57
N VAL A 61 -3.74 -0.44 8.52
CA VAL A 61 -3.93 0.91 9.06
C VAL A 61 -2.65 1.40 9.71
N GLU A 62 -2.01 0.59 10.57
CA GLU A 62 -0.73 0.95 11.21
C GLU A 62 0.37 1.25 10.19
N ILE A 63 0.45 0.48 9.10
CA ILE A 63 1.36 0.74 7.99
C ILE A 63 1.03 2.07 7.31
N MET A 64 -0.24 2.31 6.95
CA MET A 64 -0.65 3.52 6.24
C MET A 64 -0.50 4.79 7.09
N GLU A 65 -0.68 4.73 8.41
CA GLU A 65 -0.41 5.85 9.31
C GLU A 65 1.09 6.18 9.43
N ARG A 66 1.99 5.31 8.95
CA ARG A 66 3.43 5.59 8.81
C ARG A 66 3.80 6.19 7.46
N ASP A 67 2.85 6.41 6.55
CA ASP A 67 3.13 7.12 5.31
C ASP A 67 3.51 8.59 5.60
N PRO A 68 4.65 9.10 5.09
CA PRO A 68 5.04 10.50 5.26
C PRO A 68 3.96 11.49 4.82
N LEU A 69 3.22 11.21 3.75
CA LEU A 69 2.13 12.09 3.32
C LEU A 69 0.95 12.04 4.28
N ARG A 70 0.63 10.86 4.81
CA ARG A 70 -0.45 10.70 5.78
C ARG A 70 -0.16 11.48 7.05
N ARG A 71 1.05 11.33 7.61
CA ARG A 71 1.46 12.05 8.83
C ARG A 71 1.42 13.57 8.69
N LEU A 72 1.65 14.08 7.48
CA LEU A 72 1.61 15.51 7.17
C LEU A 72 0.20 16.00 6.76
N GLY A 73 -0.81 15.11 6.73
CA GLY A 73 -2.16 15.46 6.31
C GLY A 73 -2.29 15.76 4.80
N LEU A 74 -1.32 15.32 4.00
CA LEU A 74 -1.27 15.53 2.54
C LEU A 74 -1.94 14.38 1.76
N LEU A 75 -2.31 13.32 2.46
CA LEU A 75 -2.95 12.13 1.91
C LEU A 75 -4.02 11.61 2.87
N ASP A 76 -5.20 11.34 2.32
CA ASP A 76 -6.23 10.55 2.98
C ASP A 76 -6.40 9.22 2.26
N TYR A 77 -6.98 8.22 2.93
CA TYR A 77 -7.13 6.90 2.34
C TYR A 77 -8.36 6.15 2.87
N GLU A 78 -8.86 5.24 2.03
CA GLU A 78 -9.83 4.23 2.40
C GLU A 78 -9.20 2.84 2.27
N ILE A 79 -9.56 1.92 3.16
CA ILE A 79 -9.18 0.50 3.07
C ILE A 79 -10.41 -0.35 2.85
N MET A 80 -10.38 -1.14 1.78
CA MET A 80 -11.40 -2.14 1.44
C MET A 80 -10.83 -3.55 1.53
N GLY A 81 -11.54 -4.46 2.18
CA GLY A 81 -11.21 -5.88 2.16
C GLY A 81 -11.48 -6.50 0.80
N PHE A 82 -10.55 -7.33 0.30
CA PHE A 82 -10.66 -7.97 -1.00
C PHE A 82 -10.39 -9.48 -0.89
N ALA A 83 -11.32 -10.28 -1.39
CA ALA A 83 -11.24 -11.73 -1.40
C ALA A 83 -11.45 -12.24 -2.83
N PRO A 84 -10.42 -12.23 -3.68
CA PRO A 84 -10.55 -12.69 -5.06
C PRO A 84 -10.87 -14.19 -5.07
N ASN A 85 -11.90 -14.57 -5.82
CA ASN A 85 -12.28 -15.97 -6.06
C ASN A 85 -11.87 -16.48 -7.45
N ARG A 86 -11.40 -15.58 -8.32
CA ARG A 86 -10.93 -15.87 -9.68
C ARG A 86 -9.74 -14.98 -9.98
N ARG A 87 -8.81 -15.48 -10.79
CA ARG A 87 -7.64 -14.75 -11.30
C ARG A 87 -7.26 -15.27 -12.68
N ALA A 88 -6.55 -14.45 -13.46
CA ALA A 88 -5.92 -14.92 -14.68
C ALA A 88 -4.81 -15.93 -14.36
N LEU A 89 -4.58 -16.92 -15.24
CA LEU A 89 -3.52 -17.92 -15.06
C LEU A 89 -2.12 -17.31 -14.95
N ALA A 90 -1.90 -16.16 -15.58
CA ALA A 90 -0.64 -15.43 -15.53
C ALA A 90 -0.33 -14.84 -14.14
N LEU A 91 -1.32 -14.69 -13.25
CA LEU A 91 -1.09 -14.29 -11.86
C LEU A 91 -0.84 -15.56 -11.04
N THR A 92 0.42 -15.90 -10.78
CA THR A 92 0.81 -17.11 -10.05
C THR A 92 0.65 -16.94 -8.54
N GLU A 93 0.63 -18.05 -7.78
CA GLU A 93 0.44 -18.00 -6.31
C GLU A 93 1.61 -17.36 -5.59
N GLU A 94 2.79 -17.33 -6.22
CA GLU A 94 3.99 -16.68 -5.69
C GLU A 94 3.80 -15.19 -5.44
N LEU A 95 2.85 -14.56 -6.15
CA LEU A 95 2.46 -13.18 -5.92
C LEU A 95 1.75 -12.98 -4.57
N PHE A 96 1.22 -14.05 -3.99
CA PHE A 96 0.62 -14.03 -2.66
C PHE A 96 1.58 -14.69 -1.68
N LEU A 97 1.93 -13.97 -0.61
CA LEU A 97 2.81 -14.49 0.42
C LEU A 97 2.22 -15.78 1.02
N SER A 98 3.02 -16.86 0.97
CA SER A 98 2.73 -18.06 1.72
C SER A 98 2.82 -17.75 3.22
N LYS A 99 1.98 -18.40 4.04
CA LYS A 99 1.76 -18.11 5.47
C LYS A 99 3.05 -17.98 6.33
N GLY A 100 4.19 -18.48 5.86
CA GLY A 100 5.46 -18.45 6.60
C GLY A 100 6.31 -17.18 6.44
N LYS A 101 6.06 -16.32 5.43
CA LYS A 101 6.94 -15.18 5.11
C LYS A 101 6.58 -13.88 5.83
N MET A 102 5.37 -13.79 6.39
CA MET A 102 4.86 -12.57 7.06
C MET A 102 5.47 -12.31 8.44
N ALA A 103 5.94 -13.33 9.15
CA ALA A 103 6.47 -13.16 10.51
C ALA A 103 7.83 -12.45 10.55
N GLN A 104 8.68 -12.60 9.52
CA GLN A 104 10.01 -12.00 9.48
C GLN A 104 10.02 -10.54 8.97
N VAL A 105 8.94 -10.14 8.31
CA VAL A 105 8.84 -8.87 7.58
C VAL A 105 8.55 -7.69 8.51
N LEU A 106 7.70 -7.88 9.52
CA LEU A 106 7.29 -6.84 10.46
C LEU A 106 8.36 -6.51 11.52
N GLU A 107 9.39 -7.36 11.68
CA GLU A 107 10.50 -7.10 12.62
C GLU A 107 11.55 -6.13 12.04
N HIS A 108 11.51 -5.84 10.73
CA HIS A 108 12.55 -5.08 10.02
C HIS A 108 12.02 -3.87 9.20
N ALA A 109 10.75 -3.48 9.37
CA ALA A 109 10.09 -2.37 8.68
C ALA A 109 9.48 -1.35 9.66
#